data_AF-A0A6N7B1T7-F1
#
_entry.id   AF-A0A6N7B1T7-F1
#
_cell.length_a   1.000
_cell.length_b   1.000
_cell.length_c   1.000
_cell.angle_alpha   90.00
_cell.angle_beta   90.00
_cell.angle_gamma   90.00
#
_symmetry.space_group_name_H-M   'P 1'
#
loop_
_entity.id
_entity.type
_entity.pdbx_description
1 polymer ?
#
loop_
_entity_poly.entity_id
_entity_poly.type
_entity_poly.pdbx_seq_one_letter_code
_entity_poly.pdbx_strand_id
1 'polypeptide(L)'
;MFPSMGTLICRLTPAALLNKGGLLVRNKKTLMMVEIAVMVAFAYLLSLFRVGEMPQGGSVSLQMLPLFVVALRWGGVPGLVAGLLFSGIKMMVDPYIVHPVQALLDYPLAFATVGLAGFFKEKPLAGITIGGLSRFFMHFLAGVVFFGEYAGPGQSVYAYSLLYNITYMGPETIIALLTAPLVLRRLSVAKEGLEFKNNIIEILSFVVPLASMALVVGVRDGIPFLNLISLGSWALLTIYHLVHAFRGFDLAKRGLLLVTVPPAVVYVMFRLIEVL
;
A
#
# COMPACT_ATOMS: atom_id res chain seq x y z
N MET A 1 -57.24 8.51 -26.76
CA MET A 1 -56.96 7.63 -25.60
C MET A 1 -55.46 7.74 -25.31
N PHE A 2 -55.09 8.74 -24.51
CA PHE A 2 -53.68 9.00 -24.17
C PHE A 2 -53.27 8.03 -23.05
N PRO A 3 -52.10 7.35 -23.15
CA PRO A 3 -51.59 6.59 -22.02
C PRO A 3 -51.35 7.55 -20.85
N SER A 4 -51.75 7.15 -19.64
CA SER A 4 -51.58 7.96 -18.44
C SER A 4 -50.09 8.27 -18.22
N MET A 5 -49.81 9.49 -17.76
CA MET A 5 -48.45 10.01 -17.53
C MET A 5 -47.58 9.10 -16.65
N GLY A 6 -48.20 8.22 -15.84
CA GLY A 6 -47.52 7.22 -15.02
C GLY A 6 -46.86 6.07 -15.80
N THR A 7 -47.34 5.72 -17.01
CA THR A 7 -46.73 4.63 -17.81
C THR A 7 -45.47 5.08 -18.56
N LEU A 8 -45.33 6.38 -18.82
CA LEU A 8 -44.14 6.94 -19.48
C LEU A 8 -42.96 7.08 -18.50
N ILE A 9 -43.24 7.39 -17.23
CA ILE A 9 -42.22 7.52 -16.17
C ILE A 9 -41.63 6.14 -15.80
N CYS A 10 -42.40 5.06 -15.91
CA CYS A 10 -41.93 3.70 -15.60
C CYS A 10 -40.94 3.12 -16.65
N ARG A 11 -40.84 3.72 -17.85
CA ARG A 11 -39.83 3.35 -18.85
C ARG A 11 -38.50 4.10 -18.70
N LEU A 12 -38.43 5.06 -17.80
CA LEU A 12 -37.19 5.74 -17.40
C LEU A 12 -36.74 5.20 -16.04
N THR A 13 -36.71 3.88 -15.87
CA THR A 13 -36.00 3.27 -14.75
C THR A 13 -34.55 3.78 -14.78
N PRO A 14 -33.96 4.18 -13.62
CA PRO A 14 -32.55 4.55 -13.54
C PRO A 14 -31.61 3.49 -14.12
N ALA A 15 -32.06 2.23 -14.18
CA ALA A 15 -31.35 1.12 -14.82
C ALA A 15 -31.03 1.32 -16.31
N ALA A 16 -31.90 2.01 -17.07
CA ALA A 16 -31.66 2.28 -18.50
C ALA A 16 -30.65 3.43 -18.72
N LEU A 17 -30.55 4.36 -17.77
CA LEU A 17 -29.60 5.47 -17.79
C LEU A 17 -28.25 5.12 -17.13
N LEU A 18 -28.22 4.12 -16.25
CA LEU A 18 -26.99 3.62 -15.61
C LEU A 18 -26.11 2.76 -16.52
N ASN A 19 -26.56 2.42 -17.73
CA ASN A 19 -25.78 1.62 -18.68
C ASN A 19 -24.79 2.45 -19.54
N LYS A 20 -24.67 3.77 -19.31
CA LYS A 20 -23.75 4.63 -20.09
C LYS A 20 -22.72 5.42 -19.27
N GLY A 21 -22.65 5.20 -17.96
CA GLY A 21 -21.75 5.97 -17.08
C GLY A 21 -20.79 5.14 -16.23
N GLY A 22 -20.72 3.81 -16.42
CA GLY A 22 -19.69 3.02 -15.79
C GLY A 22 -18.34 3.44 -16.36
N LEU A 23 -17.42 3.89 -15.50
CA LEU A 23 -15.98 3.93 -15.78
C LEU A 23 -15.51 2.50 -16.12
N LEU A 24 -15.88 2.03 -17.31
CA LEU A 24 -15.32 0.84 -17.90
C LEU A 24 -13.89 1.25 -18.25
N VAL A 25 -12.95 0.91 -17.37
CA VAL A 25 -11.54 0.86 -17.75
C VAL A 25 -11.44 -0.23 -18.83
N ARG A 26 -11.73 0.14 -20.08
CA ARG A 26 -11.79 -0.78 -21.23
C ARG A 26 -10.41 -1.30 -21.60
N ASN A 27 -9.35 -0.63 -21.18
CA ASN A 27 -7.98 -0.97 -21.55
C ASN A 27 -7.24 -1.64 -20.38
N LYS A 28 -6.99 -2.96 -20.51
CA LYS A 28 -6.22 -3.74 -19.53
C LYS A 28 -4.83 -3.16 -19.26
N LYS A 29 -4.19 -2.52 -20.25
CA LYS A 29 -2.88 -1.88 -20.08
C LYS A 29 -2.99 -0.64 -19.19
N THR A 30 -4.03 0.19 -19.39
CA THR A 30 -4.28 1.36 -18.54
C THR A 30 -4.57 0.94 -17.10
N LEU A 31 -5.41 -0.09 -16.91
CA LEU A 31 -5.68 -0.63 -15.57
C LEU A 31 -4.39 -1.10 -14.88
N MET A 32 -3.56 -1.87 -15.60
CA MET A 32 -2.29 -2.35 -15.09
C MET A 32 -1.36 -1.21 -14.68
N MET A 33 -1.20 -0.17 -15.51
CA MET A 33 -0.36 0.98 -15.19
C MET A 33 -0.85 1.73 -13.94
N VAL A 34 -2.16 1.95 -13.83
CA VAL A 34 -2.76 2.61 -12.66
C VAL A 34 -2.57 1.77 -11.41
N GLU A 35 -2.83 0.46 -11.47
CA GLU A 35 -2.62 -0.44 -10.33
C GLU A 35 -1.15 -0.51 -9.91
N ILE A 36 -0.21 -0.54 -10.86
CA ILE A 36 1.23 -0.47 -10.56
C ILE A 36 1.55 0.84 -9.86
N ALA A 37 1.11 1.99 -10.38
CA ALA A 37 1.40 3.30 -9.79
C ALA A 37 0.86 3.41 -8.36
N VAL A 38 -0.39 3.00 -8.14
CA VAL A 38 -1.02 3.00 -6.80
C VAL A 38 -0.30 2.05 -5.85
N MET A 39 0.06 0.85 -6.30
CA MET A 39 0.75 -0.14 -5.45
C MET A 39 2.19 0.27 -5.13
N VAL A 40 2.90 0.93 -6.05
CA VAL A 40 4.23 1.49 -5.80
C VAL A 40 4.15 2.63 -4.79
N ALA A 41 3.18 3.54 -4.92
CA ALA A 41 2.93 4.59 -3.93
C ALA A 41 2.57 4.00 -2.56
N PHE A 42 1.74 2.95 -2.53
CA PHE A 42 1.37 2.27 -1.30
C PHE A 42 2.56 1.52 -0.67
N ALA A 43 3.40 0.86 -1.47
CA ALA A 43 4.65 0.27 -1.00
C ALA A 43 5.55 1.31 -0.34
N TYR A 44 5.64 2.50 -0.93
CA TYR A 44 6.40 3.60 -0.36
C TYR A 44 5.82 4.04 0.99
N LEU A 45 4.51 4.27 1.10
CA LEU A 45 3.87 4.58 2.38
C LEU A 45 4.11 3.50 3.43
N LEU A 46 4.03 2.22 3.04
CA LEU A 46 4.34 1.09 3.92
C LEU A 46 5.82 1.01 4.32
N SER A 47 6.74 1.58 3.53
CA SER A 47 8.16 1.69 3.87
C SER A 47 8.47 2.76 4.93
N LEU A 48 7.54 3.69 5.16
CA LEU A 48 7.66 4.69 6.21
C LEU A 48 7.36 4.09 7.58
N PHE A 49 6.55 3.03 7.63
CA PHE A 49 6.27 2.28 8.84
C PHE A 49 7.38 1.27 9.14
N ARG A 50 8.36 1.72 9.92
CA ARG A 50 9.48 0.90 10.35
C ARG A 50 9.24 0.43 11.77
N VAL A 51 9.12 -0.88 11.94
CA VAL A 51 8.97 -1.51 13.26
C VAL A 51 10.33 -1.57 13.98
N GLY A 52 11.42 -1.48 13.23
CA GLY A 52 12.78 -1.34 13.74
C GLY A 52 13.73 -0.94 12.61
N GLU A 53 14.76 -0.17 12.95
CA GLU A 53 15.83 0.27 12.05
C GLU A 53 17.17 -0.31 12.50
N MET A 54 17.95 -0.74 11.53
CA MET A 54 19.29 -1.27 11.69
C MET A 54 20.31 -0.19 11.28
N PRO A 55 21.52 -0.17 11.86
CA PRO A 55 22.44 0.97 11.70
C PRO A 55 22.88 1.28 10.27
N GLN A 56 22.96 0.26 9.41
CA GLN A 56 23.36 0.34 8.00
C GLN A 56 22.16 0.38 7.02
N GLY A 57 21.02 0.93 7.46
CA GLY A 57 19.88 1.23 6.58
C GLY A 57 18.85 0.09 6.40
N GLY A 58 19.05 -1.07 7.03
CA GLY A 58 18.03 -2.12 7.08
C GLY A 58 16.82 -1.73 7.95
N SER A 59 15.60 -2.08 7.55
CA SER A 59 14.41 -1.85 8.39
C SER A 59 13.36 -2.92 8.18
N VAL A 60 12.63 -3.29 9.23
CA VAL A 60 11.45 -4.17 9.12
C VAL A 60 10.24 -3.32 8.78
N SER A 61 9.70 -3.49 7.57
CA SER A 61 8.55 -2.75 7.03
C SER A 61 7.62 -3.66 6.21
N LEU A 62 6.54 -3.09 5.66
CA LEU A 62 5.57 -3.84 4.83
C LEU A 62 5.71 -3.54 3.32
N GLN A 63 6.80 -2.89 2.91
CA GLN A 63 6.98 -2.39 1.54
C GLN A 63 6.98 -3.49 0.45
N MET A 64 7.37 -4.72 0.79
CA MET A 64 7.40 -5.83 -0.18
C MET A 64 5.99 -6.32 -0.57
N LEU A 65 5.01 -6.16 0.32
CA LEU A 65 3.67 -6.73 0.13
C LEU A 65 2.99 -6.19 -1.13
N PRO A 66 2.88 -4.87 -1.37
CA PRO A 66 2.24 -4.36 -2.59
C PRO A 66 3.01 -4.73 -3.87
N LEU A 67 4.35 -4.83 -3.80
CA LEU A 67 5.19 -5.25 -4.93
C LEU A 67 4.93 -6.71 -5.33
N PHE A 68 4.83 -7.61 -4.35
CA PHE A 68 4.46 -9.01 -4.61
C PHE A 68 3.03 -9.12 -5.16
N VAL A 69 2.08 -8.32 -4.67
CA VAL A 69 0.71 -8.28 -5.19
C VAL A 69 0.73 -7.89 -6.67
N VAL A 70 1.49 -6.85 -7.06
CA VAL A 70 1.63 -6.46 -8.47
C VAL A 70 2.26 -7.57 -9.30
N ALA A 71 3.37 -8.15 -8.83
CA ALA A 71 4.10 -9.18 -9.55
C ALA A 71 3.21 -10.41 -9.81
N LEU A 72 2.52 -10.91 -8.78
CA LEU A 72 1.66 -12.09 -8.90
C LEU A 72 0.37 -11.82 -9.70
N ARG A 73 -0.16 -10.60 -9.65
CA ARG A 73 -1.36 -10.21 -10.41
C ARG A 73 -1.07 -9.98 -11.89
N TRP A 74 -0.06 -9.17 -12.20
CA TRP A 74 0.22 -8.72 -13.58
C TRP A 74 1.34 -9.50 -14.26
N GLY A 75 2.29 -10.06 -13.50
CA GLY A 75 3.34 -10.96 -13.97
C GLY A 75 4.74 -10.45 -13.72
N GLY A 76 5.72 -11.26 -14.12
CA GLY A 76 7.13 -11.02 -13.86
C GLY A 76 7.58 -9.65 -14.34
N VAL A 77 7.37 -9.33 -15.62
CA VAL A 77 7.80 -8.03 -16.20
C VAL A 77 7.15 -6.83 -15.49
N PRO A 78 5.81 -6.76 -15.31
CA PRO A 78 5.19 -5.72 -14.49
C PRO A 78 5.73 -5.63 -13.06
N GLY A 79 6.01 -6.77 -12.43
CA GLY A 79 6.61 -6.84 -11.10
C GLY A 79 8.03 -6.27 -11.06
N LEU A 80 8.87 -6.61 -12.04
CA LEU A 80 10.23 -6.08 -12.17
C LEU A 80 10.19 -4.55 -12.30
N VAL A 81 9.31 -4.04 -13.16
CA VAL A 81 9.11 -2.59 -13.35
C VAL A 81 8.62 -1.91 -12.07
N ALA A 82 7.66 -2.51 -11.37
CA ALA A 82 7.16 -1.95 -10.11
C ALA A 82 8.26 -1.87 -9.05
N GLY A 83 9.11 -2.90 -8.95
CA GLY A 83 10.29 -2.91 -8.08
C GLY A 83 11.28 -1.81 -8.44
N LEU A 84 11.59 -1.62 -9.73
CA LEU A 84 12.46 -0.55 -10.20
C LEU A 84 11.88 0.84 -9.86
N LEU A 85 10.60 1.07 -10.12
CA LEU A 85 9.94 2.34 -9.80
C LEU A 85 9.98 2.63 -8.30
N PHE A 86 9.66 1.63 -7.48
CA PHE A 86 9.76 1.76 -6.02
C PHE A 86 11.17 2.11 -5.57
N SER A 87 12.20 1.43 -6.10
CA SER A 87 13.59 1.70 -5.75
C SER A 87 14.03 3.12 -6.12
N GLY A 88 13.57 3.65 -7.26
CA GLY A 88 13.85 5.02 -7.66
C GLY A 88 13.31 6.03 -6.65
N ILE A 89 12.07 5.84 -6.20
CA ILE A 89 11.48 6.68 -5.15
C ILE A 89 12.28 6.53 -3.85
N LYS A 90 12.62 5.30 -3.44
CA LYS A 90 13.34 5.04 -2.19
C LYS A 90 14.74 5.68 -2.19
N MET A 91 15.46 5.61 -3.30
CA MET A 91 16.77 6.27 -3.48
C MET A 91 16.66 7.80 -3.44
N MET A 92 15.56 8.38 -3.91
CA MET A 92 15.40 9.84 -3.92
C MET A 92 15.09 10.40 -2.53
N VAL A 93 14.35 9.65 -1.70
CA VAL A 93 13.86 10.18 -0.42
C VAL A 93 14.74 9.78 0.77
N ASP A 94 15.19 8.53 0.82
CA ASP A 94 15.96 8.00 1.95
C ASP A 94 17.12 7.11 1.48
N PRO A 95 18.13 7.71 0.80
CA PRO A 95 19.31 6.98 0.35
C PRO A 95 20.31 6.73 1.48
N TYR A 96 20.84 5.52 1.50
CA TYR A 96 22.03 5.10 2.24
C TYR A 96 23.00 4.54 1.19
N ILE A 97 23.84 5.43 0.66
CA ILE A 97 24.74 5.12 -0.46
C ILE A 97 26.18 5.36 -0.02
N VAL A 98 26.96 4.28 0.02
CA VAL A 98 28.40 4.32 0.32
C VAL A 98 29.24 4.08 -0.92
N HIS A 99 28.70 3.38 -1.92
CA HIS A 99 29.38 3.09 -3.18
C HIS A 99 28.37 2.95 -4.33
N PRO A 100 28.67 3.37 -5.59
CA PRO A 100 27.72 3.27 -6.70
C PRO A 100 27.24 1.84 -7.00
N VAL A 101 28.14 0.86 -6.90
CA VAL A 101 27.78 -0.57 -7.08
C VAL A 101 26.91 -1.08 -5.93
N GLN A 102 27.16 -0.62 -4.70
CA GLN A 102 26.30 -0.92 -3.56
C GLN A 102 24.90 -0.33 -3.77
N ALA A 103 24.81 0.93 -4.21
CA ALA A 103 23.53 1.56 -4.52
C ALA A 103 22.74 0.75 -5.57
N LEU A 104 23.41 0.25 -6.61
CA LEU A 104 22.76 -0.59 -7.62
C LEU A 104 22.22 -1.90 -7.02
N LEU A 105 22.99 -2.54 -6.15
CA LEU A 105 22.61 -3.80 -5.50
C LEU A 105 21.50 -3.61 -4.47
N ASP A 106 21.57 -2.59 -3.62
CA ASP A 106 20.64 -2.37 -2.50
C ASP A 106 19.32 -1.70 -2.91
N TYR A 107 19.29 -1.06 -4.08
CA TYR A 107 18.11 -0.36 -4.58
C TYR A 107 17.57 -0.98 -5.89
N PRO A 108 17.96 -0.55 -7.12
CA PRO A 108 17.34 -1.06 -8.34
C PRO A 108 17.29 -2.58 -8.43
N LEU A 109 18.42 -3.27 -8.22
CA LEU A 109 18.46 -4.72 -8.39
C LEU A 109 17.74 -5.46 -7.25
N ALA A 110 17.96 -5.05 -6.00
CA ALA A 110 17.26 -5.62 -4.85
C ALA A 110 15.74 -5.57 -5.02
N PHE A 111 15.16 -4.42 -5.37
CA PHE A 111 13.71 -4.30 -5.47
C PHE A 111 13.17 -4.80 -6.81
N ALA A 112 13.90 -4.68 -7.92
CA ALA A 112 13.48 -5.29 -9.19
C ALA A 112 13.29 -6.80 -9.03
N THR A 113 14.22 -7.49 -8.37
CA THR A 113 14.18 -8.96 -8.23
C THR A 113 13.00 -9.46 -7.39
N VAL A 114 12.36 -8.63 -6.57
CA VAL A 114 11.06 -8.95 -5.94
C VAL A 114 10.02 -9.31 -7.02
N GLY A 115 10.10 -8.65 -8.18
CA GLY A 115 9.27 -8.91 -9.35
C GLY A 115 9.38 -10.32 -9.93
N LEU A 116 10.45 -11.06 -9.61
CA LEU A 116 10.61 -12.46 -10.06
C LEU A 116 9.48 -13.36 -9.56
N ALA A 117 8.82 -13.00 -8.46
CA ALA A 117 7.62 -13.69 -7.98
C ALA A 117 6.53 -13.81 -9.04
N GLY A 118 6.42 -12.82 -9.94
CA GLY A 118 5.41 -12.77 -10.99
C GLY A 118 5.59 -13.80 -12.10
N PHE A 119 6.72 -14.51 -12.16
CA PHE A 119 6.89 -15.68 -13.04
C PHE A 119 6.28 -16.96 -12.46
N PHE A 120 5.90 -16.94 -11.17
CA PHE A 120 5.35 -18.08 -10.44
C PHE A 120 3.89 -17.84 -10.00
N LYS A 121 3.07 -17.20 -10.85
CA LYS A 121 1.68 -16.84 -10.51
C LYS A 121 0.84 -17.99 -9.97
N GLU A 122 1.02 -19.18 -10.55
CA GLU A 122 0.30 -20.40 -10.17
C GLU A 122 0.79 -21.00 -8.83
N LYS A 123 1.98 -20.58 -8.38
CA LYS A 123 2.63 -21.02 -7.14
C LYS A 123 3.07 -19.79 -6.33
N PRO A 124 2.13 -18.98 -5.82
CA PRO A 124 2.44 -17.67 -5.23
C PRO A 124 3.43 -17.76 -4.08
N LEU A 125 3.36 -18.82 -3.25
CA LEU A 125 4.32 -19.04 -2.17
C LEU A 125 5.74 -19.22 -2.69
N ALA A 126 5.93 -20.06 -3.72
CA ALA A 126 7.23 -20.26 -4.36
C ALA A 126 7.74 -18.95 -4.99
N GLY A 127 6.84 -18.18 -5.63
CA GLY A 127 7.17 -16.88 -6.19
C GLY A 127 7.66 -15.89 -5.15
N ILE A 128 6.94 -15.75 -4.03
CA ILE A 128 7.32 -14.86 -2.93
C ILE A 128 8.65 -15.29 -2.32
N THR A 129 8.85 -16.60 -2.10
CA THR A 129 10.13 -17.13 -1.61
C THR A 129 11.27 -16.77 -2.56
N ILE A 130 11.11 -16.97 -3.87
CA ILE A 130 12.14 -16.65 -4.86
C ILE A 130 12.42 -15.15 -4.90
N GLY A 131 11.40 -14.30 -4.93
CA GLY A 131 11.59 -12.85 -4.95
C GLY A 131 12.23 -12.32 -3.67
N GLY A 132 11.83 -12.85 -2.51
CA GLY A 132 12.42 -12.50 -1.21
C GLY A 132 13.88 -12.94 -1.10
N LEU A 133 14.19 -14.18 -1.49
CA LEU A 133 15.56 -14.69 -1.52
C LEU A 133 16.44 -13.94 -2.52
N SER A 134 15.90 -13.55 -3.67
CA SER A 134 16.65 -12.80 -4.68
C SER A 134 16.98 -11.39 -4.18
N ARG A 135 16.03 -10.69 -3.56
CA ARG A 135 16.30 -9.41 -2.88
C ARG A 135 17.35 -9.58 -1.78
N PHE A 136 17.18 -10.60 -0.94
CA PHE A 136 18.14 -10.91 0.12
C PHE A 136 19.54 -11.16 -0.43
N PHE A 137 19.66 -11.90 -1.53
CA PHE A 137 20.94 -12.20 -2.16
C PHE A 137 21.66 -10.93 -2.64
N MET A 138 20.93 -9.95 -3.21
CA MET A 138 21.53 -8.68 -3.63
C MET A 138 22.11 -7.91 -2.44
N HIS A 139 21.34 -7.77 -1.36
CA HIS A 139 21.80 -7.13 -0.12
C HIS A 139 22.91 -7.92 0.59
N PHE A 140 22.87 -9.26 0.52
CA PHE A 140 23.93 -10.11 1.05
C PHE A 140 25.26 -9.85 0.33
N LEU A 141 25.24 -9.78 -1.01
CA LEU A 141 26.43 -9.44 -1.80
C LEU A 141 26.92 -8.03 -1.49
N ALA A 142 26.02 -7.05 -1.38
CA ALA A 142 26.39 -5.70 -0.98
C ALA A 142 27.05 -5.69 0.42
N GLY A 143 26.48 -6.42 1.38
CA GLY A 143 27.02 -6.56 2.73
C GLY A 143 28.42 -7.20 2.76
N VAL A 144 28.64 -8.25 1.97
CA VAL A 144 29.95 -8.93 1.89
C VAL A 144 31.02 -8.00 1.32
N VAL A 145 30.69 -7.22 0.28
CA VAL A 145 31.67 -6.41 -0.45
C VAL A 145 31.93 -5.05 0.22
N PHE A 146 30.88 -4.40 0.74
CA PHE A 146 30.95 -3.00 1.18
C PHE A 146 30.80 -2.79 2.69
N PHE A 147 30.33 -3.78 3.43
CA PHE A 147 30.05 -3.65 4.87
C PHE A 147 30.86 -4.63 5.73
N GLY A 148 31.93 -5.22 5.18
CA GLY A 148 32.80 -6.14 5.91
C GLY A 148 33.51 -5.52 7.13
N GLU A 149 33.68 -4.19 7.14
CA GLU A 149 34.28 -3.45 8.26
C GLU A 149 33.47 -3.51 9.56
N TYR A 150 32.18 -3.82 9.47
CA TYR A 150 31.28 -3.95 10.62
C TYR A 150 31.28 -5.37 11.23
N ALA A 151 32.02 -6.32 10.64
CA ALA A 151 32.17 -7.65 11.21
C ALA A 151 32.99 -7.58 12.51
N GLY A 152 32.50 -8.23 13.56
CA GLY A 152 33.19 -8.25 14.86
C GLY A 152 34.51 -9.02 14.83
N PRO A 153 35.34 -8.91 15.88
CA PRO A 153 36.61 -9.63 15.96
C PRO A 153 36.43 -11.15 15.77
N GLY A 154 37.09 -11.71 14.75
CA GLY A 154 36.99 -13.13 14.41
C GLY A 154 35.71 -13.55 13.67
N GLN A 155 34.79 -12.62 13.37
CA GLN A 155 33.59 -12.90 12.59
C GLN A 155 33.90 -12.85 11.09
N SER A 156 33.47 -13.88 10.36
CA SER A 156 33.53 -13.87 8.89
C SER A 156 32.58 -12.82 8.30
N VAL A 157 33.04 -12.10 7.26
CA VAL A 157 32.22 -11.11 6.52
C VAL A 157 30.94 -11.73 5.95
N TYR A 158 30.98 -13.00 5.54
CA TYR A 158 29.81 -13.73 5.07
C TYR A 158 28.78 -13.94 6.20
N ALA A 159 29.26 -14.29 7.39
CA ALA A 159 28.38 -14.49 8.55
C ALA A 159 27.76 -13.16 9.01
N TYR A 160 28.55 -12.09 9.04
CA TYR A 160 28.06 -10.74 9.34
C TYR A 160 26.96 -10.33 8.36
N SER A 161 27.25 -10.37 7.05
CA SER A 161 26.29 -9.97 6.02
C SER A 161 25.02 -10.81 6.06
N LEU A 162 25.12 -12.13 6.23
CA LEU A 162 23.96 -13.02 6.33
C LEU A 162 23.08 -12.66 7.52
N LEU A 163 23.67 -12.56 8.72
CA LEU A 163 22.94 -12.29 9.96
C LEU A 163 22.33 -10.90 9.95
N TYR A 164 23.07 -9.89 9.49
CA TYR A 164 22.56 -8.54 9.39
C TYR A 164 21.32 -8.48 8.50
N ASN A 165 21.44 -9.00 7.27
CA ASN A 165 20.39 -8.91 6.26
C ASN A 165 19.15 -9.74 6.59
N ILE A 166 19.31 -10.91 7.22
CA ILE A 166 18.19 -11.80 7.50
C ILE A 166 17.30 -11.26 8.62
N THR A 167 17.85 -10.46 9.54
CA THR A 167 17.11 -9.92 10.69
C THR A 167 15.93 -9.04 10.28
N TYR A 168 16.04 -8.32 9.16
CA TYR A 168 14.94 -7.49 8.67
C TYR A 168 14.23 -8.11 7.46
N MET A 169 14.95 -8.65 6.47
CA MET A 169 14.30 -9.20 5.27
C MET A 169 13.60 -10.54 5.50
N GLY A 170 14.07 -11.35 6.45
CA GLY A 170 13.43 -12.60 6.83
C GLY A 170 11.99 -12.36 7.30
N PRO A 171 11.78 -11.53 8.34
CA PRO A 171 10.44 -11.13 8.78
C PRO A 171 9.59 -10.51 7.68
N GLU A 172 10.12 -9.58 6.87
CA GLU A 172 9.36 -8.97 5.76
C GLU A 172 8.85 -10.03 4.77
N THR A 173 9.72 -10.98 4.40
CA THR A 173 9.38 -12.07 3.47
C THR A 173 8.35 -13.01 4.08
N ILE A 174 8.45 -13.35 5.37
CA ILE A 174 7.47 -14.18 6.07
C ILE A 174 6.10 -13.48 6.10
N ILE A 175 6.06 -12.18 6.42
CA ILE A 175 4.81 -11.42 6.42
C ILE A 175 4.20 -11.41 5.01
N ALA A 176 5.00 -11.21 3.97
CA ALA A 176 4.53 -11.28 2.59
C ALA A 176 3.99 -12.66 2.21
N LEU A 177 4.65 -13.75 2.63
CA LEU A 177 4.19 -15.13 2.41
C LEU A 177 2.80 -15.37 3.00
N LEU A 178 2.55 -14.82 4.19
CA LEU A 178 1.27 -14.98 4.89
C LEU A 178 0.16 -14.08 4.31
N THR A 179 0.50 -12.85 3.91
CA THR A 179 -0.50 -11.82 3.59
C THR A 179 -0.79 -11.65 2.10
N ALA A 180 0.21 -11.75 1.22
CA ALA A 180 0.02 -11.50 -0.21
C ALA A 180 -0.98 -12.46 -0.88
N PRO A 181 -1.01 -13.78 -0.59
CA PRO A 181 -2.01 -14.68 -1.16
C PRO A 181 -3.45 -14.32 -0.72
N LEU A 182 -3.62 -13.85 0.51
CA LEU A 182 -4.92 -13.43 1.05
C LEU A 182 -5.43 -12.16 0.34
N VAL A 183 -4.54 -11.18 0.15
CA VAL A 183 -4.84 -9.94 -0.59
C VAL A 183 -5.22 -10.27 -2.03
N LEU A 184 -4.46 -11.13 -2.70
CA LEU A 184 -4.74 -11.55 -4.08
C LEU A 184 -6.09 -12.23 -4.23
N ARG A 185 -6.47 -13.11 -3.29
CA ARG A 185 -7.78 -13.77 -3.28
C ARG A 185 -8.93 -12.77 -3.16
N ARG A 186 -8.79 -11.74 -2.32
CA ARG A 186 -9.80 -10.68 -2.20
C ARG A 186 -9.90 -9.84 -3.48
N LEU A 187 -8.77 -9.50 -4.09
CA LEU A 187 -8.71 -8.76 -5.35
C LEU A 187 -9.22 -9.55 -6.57
N SER A 188 -9.24 -10.89 -6.51
CA SER A 188 -9.84 -11.73 -7.57
C SER A 188 -11.35 -11.87 -7.42
N VAL A 189 -11.87 -11.92 -6.19
CA VAL A 189 -13.32 -11.96 -5.91
C VAL A 189 -14.00 -10.65 -6.35
N ALA A 190 -13.32 -9.52 -6.15
CA ALA A 190 -13.76 -8.19 -6.56
C ALA A 190 -14.03 -8.01 -8.08
N LYS A 191 -13.66 -8.97 -8.95
CA LYS A 191 -13.86 -8.90 -10.41
C LYS A 191 -15.30 -9.20 -10.85
N GLU A 192 -16.16 -9.72 -9.99
CA GLU A 192 -17.57 -9.93 -10.32
C GLU A 192 -18.38 -8.64 -10.13
N GLY A 193 -18.33 -7.78 -11.17
CA GLY A 193 -19.39 -6.88 -11.68
C GLY A 193 -20.08 -5.83 -10.80
N LEU A 194 -20.23 -6.01 -9.48
CA LEU A 194 -21.05 -5.17 -8.59
C LEU A 194 -20.27 -4.60 -7.39
N GLU A 195 -19.06 -5.09 -7.11
CA GLU A 195 -18.33 -4.70 -5.89
C GLU A 195 -17.28 -3.58 -6.07
N PHE A 196 -16.91 -3.19 -7.30
CA PHE A 196 -15.84 -2.19 -7.50
C PHE A 196 -16.14 -0.82 -6.87
N LYS A 197 -17.43 -0.44 -6.78
CA LYS A 197 -17.86 0.79 -6.12
C LYS A 197 -17.73 0.73 -4.58
N ASN A 198 -17.80 -0.48 -4.01
CA ASN A 198 -17.61 -0.73 -2.58
C ASN A 198 -16.13 -0.89 -2.22
N ASN A 199 -15.31 -1.40 -3.15
CA ASN A 199 -13.90 -1.69 -2.91
C ASN A 199 -13.00 -0.43 -2.89
N ILE A 200 -13.37 0.66 -3.56
CA ILE A 200 -12.66 1.93 -3.37
C ILE A 200 -12.83 2.43 -1.94
N ILE A 201 -14.03 2.30 -1.36
CA ILE A 201 -14.27 2.70 0.04
C ILE A 201 -13.55 1.76 0.98
N GLU A 202 -13.50 0.45 0.69
CA GLU A 202 -12.74 -0.52 1.49
C GLU A 202 -11.21 -0.27 1.41
N ILE A 203 -10.65 -0.06 0.21
CA ILE A 203 -9.24 0.27 0.00
C ILE A 203 -8.91 1.62 0.67
N LEU A 204 -9.74 2.64 0.51
CA LEU A 204 -9.59 3.93 1.21
C LEU A 204 -9.74 3.75 2.73
N SER A 205 -10.56 2.82 3.20
CA SER A 205 -10.70 2.52 4.63
C SER A 205 -9.47 1.82 5.23
N PHE A 206 -8.58 1.26 4.42
CA PHE A 206 -7.26 0.80 4.85
C PHE A 206 -6.19 1.88 4.66
N VAL A 207 -6.20 2.58 3.52
CA VAL A 207 -5.20 3.59 3.14
C VAL A 207 -5.31 4.85 4.00
N VAL A 208 -6.51 5.29 4.40
CA VAL A 208 -6.70 6.50 5.19
C VAL A 208 -6.25 6.30 6.65
N PRO A 209 -6.58 5.20 7.36
CA PRO A 209 -5.99 4.94 8.68
C PRO A 209 -4.48 4.77 8.63
N LEU A 210 -3.93 4.12 7.59
CA LEU A 210 -2.49 4.04 7.39
C LEU A 210 -1.90 5.43 7.11
N ALA A 211 -2.48 6.26 6.25
CA ALA A 211 -1.97 7.62 6.02
C ALA A 211 -2.06 8.51 7.27
N SER A 212 -3.14 8.40 8.04
CA SER A 212 -3.32 9.10 9.32
C SER A 212 -2.35 8.60 10.38
N MET A 213 -2.11 7.29 10.45
CA MET A 213 -1.10 6.71 11.34
C MET A 213 0.31 7.10 10.90
N ALA A 214 0.57 7.28 9.60
CA ALA A 214 1.85 7.74 9.06
C ALA A 214 2.10 9.20 9.41
N LEU A 215 1.07 10.04 9.36
CA LEU A 215 1.12 11.42 9.84
C LEU A 215 1.35 11.49 11.35
N VAL A 216 0.79 10.55 12.12
CA VAL A 216 0.94 10.51 13.59
C VAL A 216 2.31 9.96 14.01
N VAL A 217 2.87 8.98 13.30
CA VAL A 217 4.17 8.36 13.61
C VAL A 217 5.34 9.11 12.96
N GLY A 218 5.12 9.78 11.83
CA GLY A 218 6.10 10.62 11.14
C GLY A 218 6.35 11.99 11.80
N VAL A 219 5.56 12.37 12.80
CA VAL A 219 5.87 13.52 13.67
C VAL A 219 6.86 13.05 14.72
N ARG A 220 8.14 13.29 14.43
CA ARG A 220 9.20 13.30 15.43
C ARG A 220 8.78 14.29 16.54
N ASP A 221 8.80 13.77 17.78
CA ASP A 221 8.65 14.48 19.06
C ASP A 221 7.21 14.87 19.51
N GLY A 222 6.71 14.18 20.55
CA GLY A 222 5.90 14.85 21.59
C GLY A 222 4.40 14.52 21.78
N ILE A 223 3.80 13.52 21.12
CA ILE A 223 2.37 13.20 21.35
C ILE A 223 2.20 12.01 22.32
N PRO A 224 1.57 12.19 23.51
CA PRO A 224 1.39 11.11 24.48
C PRO A 224 0.42 10.01 23.97
N PHE A 225 0.71 8.76 24.30
CA PHE A 225 0.04 7.53 23.85
C PHE A 225 -1.50 7.54 23.93
N LEU A 226 -2.09 8.26 24.90
CA LEU A 226 -3.54 8.43 25.04
C LEU A 226 -4.19 9.25 23.90
N ASN A 227 -3.46 10.21 23.32
CA ASN A 227 -3.92 10.96 22.14
C ASN A 227 -3.89 10.10 20.87
N LEU A 228 -3.02 9.08 20.82
CA LEU A 228 -2.94 8.10 19.74
C LEU A 228 -4.23 7.26 19.66
N ILE A 229 -4.73 6.81 20.82
CA ILE A 229 -5.98 6.04 20.93
C ILE A 229 -7.18 6.92 20.59
N SER A 230 -7.19 8.18 21.02
CA SER A 230 -8.30 9.08 20.71
C SER A 230 -8.36 9.41 19.22
N LEU A 231 -7.23 9.76 18.58
CA LEU A 231 -7.14 10.04 17.13
C LEU A 231 -7.50 8.81 16.28
N GLY A 232 -7.03 7.62 16.67
CA GLY A 232 -7.42 6.36 16.02
C GLY A 232 -8.92 6.08 16.15
N SER A 233 -9.51 6.36 17.33
CA SER A 233 -10.94 6.22 17.57
C SER A 233 -11.77 7.22 16.75
N TRP A 234 -11.31 8.47 16.61
CA TRP A 234 -11.97 9.49 15.78
C TRP A 234 -11.85 9.20 14.28
N ALA A 235 -10.72 8.65 13.82
CA ALA A 235 -10.57 8.19 12.44
C ALA A 235 -11.52 7.03 12.14
N LEU A 236 -11.63 6.05 13.05
CA LEU A 236 -12.58 4.94 12.94
C LEU A 236 -14.03 5.42 12.98
N LEU A 237 -14.37 6.41 13.82
CA LEU A 237 -15.72 7.01 13.90
C LEU A 237 -16.07 7.77 12.62
N THR A 238 -15.11 8.52 12.07
CA THR A 238 -15.29 9.26 10.80
C THR A 238 -15.47 8.29 9.64
N ILE A 239 -14.73 7.18 9.63
CA ILE A 239 -14.89 6.10 8.65
C ILE A 239 -16.23 5.40 8.82
N TYR A 240 -16.68 5.11 10.05
CA TYR A 240 -18.01 4.55 10.32
C TYR A 240 -19.11 5.47 9.78
N HIS A 241 -19.03 6.77 10.04
CA HIS A 241 -20.00 7.75 9.56
C HIS A 241 -19.98 7.93 8.05
N LEU A 242 -18.82 7.93 7.40
CA LEU A 242 -18.70 7.95 5.94
C LEU A 242 -19.31 6.68 5.32
N VAL A 243 -18.97 5.50 5.85
CA VAL A 243 -19.51 4.20 5.39
C VAL A 243 -21.03 4.15 5.52
N HIS A 244 -21.60 4.73 6.58
CA HIS A 244 -23.05 4.78 6.78
C HIS A 244 -23.76 5.90 6.01
N ALA A 245 -23.13 7.04 5.77
CA ALA A 245 -23.67 8.14 4.98
C ALA A 245 -23.89 7.76 3.51
N PHE A 246 -23.03 6.87 2.96
CA PHE A 246 -23.14 6.41 1.58
C PHE A 246 -24.08 5.21 1.37
N ARG A 247 -24.66 4.63 2.44
CA ARG A 247 -25.59 3.49 2.37
C ARG A 247 -27.07 3.88 2.15
N GLY A 248 -27.36 5.12 1.76
CA GLY A 248 -28.71 5.53 1.37
C GLY A 248 -29.73 5.45 2.51
N PHE A 249 -29.33 5.82 3.73
CA PHE A 249 -30.23 5.95 4.87
C PHE A 249 -30.80 7.37 4.92
N ASP A 250 -32.12 7.44 4.96
CA ASP A 250 -32.94 8.65 4.90
C ASP A 250 -32.52 9.73 5.92
N LEU A 251 -31.83 10.77 5.42
CA LEU A 251 -31.31 11.91 6.18
C LEU A 251 -32.42 12.78 6.81
N ALA A 252 -33.69 12.55 6.49
CA ALA A 252 -34.78 13.38 6.98
C ALA A 252 -35.15 13.13 8.46
N LYS A 253 -34.72 12.03 9.09
CA LYS A 253 -35.29 11.62 10.38
C LYS A 253 -34.64 12.14 11.65
N ARG A 254 -33.48 12.81 11.64
CA ARG A 254 -32.93 13.44 12.87
C ARG A 254 -32.10 14.67 12.56
N GLY A 255 -32.69 15.85 12.74
CA GLY A 255 -31.99 17.15 12.82
C GLY A 255 -31.12 17.29 14.08
N LEU A 256 -30.30 16.28 14.42
CA LEU A 256 -29.53 16.23 15.67
C LEU A 256 -28.03 15.92 15.49
N LEU A 257 -27.52 15.81 14.26
CA LEU A 257 -26.16 15.28 14.01
C LEU A 257 -25.17 16.26 13.36
N LEU A 258 -25.54 17.53 13.22
CA LEU A 258 -24.62 18.61 12.82
C LEU A 258 -23.86 19.23 14.00
N VAL A 259 -24.06 18.72 15.23
CA VAL A 259 -23.53 19.32 16.47
C VAL A 259 -22.24 18.65 16.97
N THR A 260 -21.78 17.56 16.35
CA THR A 260 -20.71 16.71 16.94
C THR A 260 -19.34 16.79 16.28
N VAL A 261 -19.11 17.72 15.35
CA VAL A 261 -17.75 18.02 14.88
C VAL A 261 -17.23 19.21 15.70
N PRO A 262 -16.19 19.04 16.55
CA PRO A 262 -15.62 20.16 17.28
C PRO A 262 -15.16 21.24 16.29
N PRO A 263 -15.48 22.53 16.52
CA PRO A 263 -15.11 23.62 15.63
C PRO A 263 -13.62 23.66 15.27
N ALA A 264 -12.75 23.15 16.16
CA ALA A 264 -11.32 23.03 15.94
C ALA A 264 -10.94 22.16 14.73
N VAL A 265 -11.68 21.06 14.47
CA VAL A 265 -11.39 20.16 13.34
C VAL A 265 -11.80 20.81 12.02
N VAL A 266 -12.95 21.51 12.02
CA VAL A 266 -13.40 22.30 10.87
C VAL A 266 -12.43 23.45 10.58
N TYR A 267 -11.94 24.11 11.63
CA TYR A 267 -10.98 25.22 11.52
C TYR A 267 -9.62 24.78 10.96
N VAL A 268 -9.09 23.63 11.39
CA VAL A 268 -7.83 23.07 10.87
C VAL A 268 -7.98 22.65 9.40
N MET A 269 -9.12 22.05 9.03
CA MET A 269 -9.38 21.69 7.63
C MET A 269 -9.53 22.93 6.73
N PHE A 270 -10.19 24.00 7.20
CA PHE A 270 -10.30 25.25 6.43
C PHE A 270 -8.94 25.95 6.25
N ARG A 271 -8.09 25.97 7.29
CA ARG A 271 -6.75 26.56 7.22
C ARG A 271 -5.78 25.78 6.33
N LEU A 272 -5.98 24.48 6.15
CA LEU A 272 -5.20 23.66 5.21
C LEU A 272 -5.59 23.89 3.75
N ILE A 273 -6.84 24.31 3.49
CA ILE A 273 -7.33 24.62 2.14
C ILE A 273 -6.93 26.03 1.71
N GLU A 274 -6.77 26.99 2.62
CA GLU A 274 -6.29 28.34 2.27
C GLU A 274 -4.77 28.44 2.02
N VAL A 275 -4.01 27.41 2.42
CA VAL A 275 -2.54 27.37 2.26
C VAL A 275 -2.11 26.57 1.01
N LEU A 276 -3.05 25.94 0.32
CA LEU A 276 -2.86 25.24 -0.96
C LEU A 276 -3.49 26.01 -2.12
#